data_AF-I9C010-F1
#
_entry.id   AF-I9C010-F1
#
_cell.length_a   1.000
_cell.length_b   1.000
_cell.length_c   1.000
_cell.angle_alpha   90.00
_cell.angle_beta   90.00
_cell.angle_gamma   90.00
#
_symmetry.space_group_name_H-M   'P 1'
#
loop_
_entity.id
_entity.type
_entity.pdbx_description
1 polymer ?
#
loop_
_entity_poly.entity_id
_entity_poly.type
_entity_poly.pdbx_seq_one_letter_code
_entity_poly.pdbx_strand_id
1 'polypeptide(L)'
;KAFINDTVETLRKNLRDITQEIQRLIAASTMGNLSERGDDKRFVGDFAALVTGINGMLDAILLPIVEGNRVLDLVSTGDLMERVEIHCDGDHRRMKDSINALVDNLRTSANLADKIANGDLTVSHKPLSDKDMLGQALVRMVDRLRDVVGKANAAADNVSLGSQELSTSSEQVS
;
A
#
# COMPACT_ATOMS: atom_id res chain seq x y z
N LYS A 1 28.49 -50.40 29.46
CA LYS A 1 28.70 -49.04 30.04
C LYS A 1 29.22 -48.05 28.99
N ALA A 2 30.25 -48.39 28.18
CA ALA A 2 30.73 -47.54 27.07
C ALA A 2 29.64 -47.18 26.04
N PHE A 3 28.90 -48.16 25.51
CA PHE A 3 27.83 -47.93 24.52
C PHE A 3 26.74 -46.93 24.97
N ILE A 4 26.33 -47.00 26.24
CA ILE A 4 25.33 -46.07 26.81
C ILE A 4 25.92 -44.66 26.88
N ASN A 5 27.20 -44.54 27.26
CA ASN A 5 27.88 -43.26 27.31
C ASN A 5 27.96 -42.62 25.91
N ASP A 6 28.36 -43.38 24.89
CA ASP A 6 28.48 -42.87 23.52
C ASP A 6 27.12 -42.45 22.93
N THR A 7 26.07 -43.21 23.24
CA THR A 7 24.69 -42.87 22.85
C THR A 7 24.24 -41.57 23.52
N VAL A 8 24.49 -41.43 24.82
CA VAL A 8 24.13 -40.23 25.58
C VAL A 8 24.91 -39.00 25.11
N GLU A 9 26.21 -39.13 24.81
CA GLU A 9 27.00 -38.03 24.26
C GLU A 9 26.51 -37.62 22.87
N THR A 10 26.15 -38.58 22.02
CA THR A 10 25.59 -38.31 20.69
C THR A 10 24.25 -37.57 20.79
N LEU A 11 23.34 -38.04 21.67
CA LEU A 11 22.08 -37.35 21.92
C LEU A 11 22.30 -35.93 22.44
N ARG A 12 23.22 -35.76 23.39
CA ARG A 12 23.55 -34.44 23.95
C ARG A 12 24.10 -33.49 22.89
N LYS A 13 24.95 -33.99 22.00
CA LYS A 13 25.47 -33.21 20.87
C LYS A 13 24.34 -32.78 19.94
N ASN A 14 23.51 -33.72 19.49
CA ASN A 14 22.39 -33.42 18.59
C ASN A 14 21.42 -32.38 19.19
N LEU A 15 21.11 -32.50 20.49
CA LEU A 15 20.28 -31.53 21.21
C LEU A 15 20.91 -30.14 21.29
N ARG A 16 22.24 -30.05 21.50
CA ARG A 16 22.94 -28.76 21.49
C ARG A 16 22.93 -28.14 20.09
N ASP A 17 23.20 -28.94 19.07
CA ASP A 17 23.30 -28.47 17.68
C ASP A 17 21.94 -27.93 17.19
N ILE A 18 20.83 -28.62 17.48
CA ILE A 18 19.49 -28.15 17.07
C ILE A 18 19.07 -26.91 17.87
N THR A 19 19.40 -26.85 19.16
CA THR A 19 19.11 -25.68 19.99
C THR A 19 19.83 -24.44 19.45
N GLN A 20 21.11 -24.58 19.09
CA GLN A 20 21.89 -23.49 18.49
C GLN A 20 21.32 -23.06 17.14
N GLU A 21 20.90 -24.00 16.30
CA GLU A 21 20.30 -23.69 15.01
C GLU A 21 18.99 -22.91 15.14
N ILE A 22 18.10 -23.35 16.04
CA ILE A 22 16.85 -22.64 16.33
C ILE A 22 17.13 -21.25 16.89
N GLN A 23 18.08 -21.11 17.82
CA GLN A 23 18.45 -19.81 18.37
C GLN A 23 18.99 -18.86 17.31
N ARG A 24 19.79 -19.36 16.36
CA ARG A 24 20.28 -18.57 15.21
C ARG A 24 19.12 -18.05 14.36
N LEU A 25 18.16 -18.91 14.01
CA LEU A 25 16.99 -18.52 13.21
C LEU A 25 16.07 -17.54 13.95
N ILE A 26 15.88 -17.73 15.25
CA ILE A 26 15.13 -16.78 16.09
C ILE A 26 15.82 -15.42 16.09
N ALA A 27 17.13 -15.37 16.28
CA ALA A 27 17.90 -14.12 16.27
C ALA A 27 17.80 -13.42 14.91
N ALA A 28 17.98 -14.16 13.81
CA ALA A 28 17.82 -13.63 12.45
C ALA A 28 16.40 -13.07 12.22
N SER A 29 15.36 -13.83 12.60
CA SER A 29 13.96 -13.41 12.44
C SER A 29 13.64 -12.17 13.28
N THR A 30 14.18 -12.09 14.49
CA THR A 30 14.02 -10.93 15.38
C THR A 30 14.68 -9.68 14.80
N MET A 31 15.78 -9.84 14.05
CA MET A 31 16.43 -8.75 13.32
C MET A 31 15.79 -8.43 11.97
N GLY A 32 14.71 -9.14 11.58
CA GLY A 32 14.05 -8.95 10.28
C GLY A 32 14.68 -9.72 9.11
N ASN A 33 15.72 -10.52 9.35
CA ASN A 33 16.40 -11.34 8.34
C ASN A 33 15.62 -12.64 8.07
N LEU A 34 14.37 -12.52 7.63
CA LEU A 34 13.45 -13.62 7.40
C LEU A 34 13.80 -14.50 6.19
N SER A 35 14.84 -14.16 5.41
CA SER A 35 15.38 -14.98 4.32
C SER A 35 16.37 -16.06 4.79
N GLU A 36 16.86 -15.98 6.02
CA GLU A 36 17.72 -16.99 6.61
C GLU A 36 16.98 -18.32 6.77
N ARG A 37 17.64 -19.44 6.45
CA ARG A 37 17.06 -20.79 6.52
C ARG A 37 17.96 -21.70 7.32
N GLY A 38 17.34 -22.65 8.03
CA GLY A 38 18.07 -23.71 8.71
C GLY A 38 18.50 -24.79 7.72
N ASP A 39 19.66 -25.37 7.95
CA ASP A 39 20.17 -26.50 7.16
C ASP A 39 19.64 -27.81 7.76
N ASP A 40 18.55 -28.33 7.19
CA ASP A 40 17.87 -29.55 7.61
C ASP A 40 18.73 -30.79 7.42
N LYS A 41 19.65 -30.78 6.46
CA LYS A 41 20.55 -31.91 6.14
C LYS A 41 21.56 -32.20 7.25
N ARG A 42 21.80 -31.26 8.16
CA ARG A 42 22.65 -31.45 9.35
C ARG A 42 21.99 -32.30 10.43
N PHE A 43 20.68 -32.52 10.33
CA PHE A 43 19.89 -33.20 11.34
C PHE A 43 19.29 -34.49 10.76
N VAL A 44 18.81 -35.36 11.65
CA VAL A 44 18.22 -36.66 11.27
C VAL A 44 16.89 -36.84 12.00
N GLY A 45 15.93 -37.48 11.32
CA GLY A 45 14.62 -37.79 11.88
C GLY A 45 13.86 -36.52 12.25
N ASP A 46 13.26 -36.50 13.44
CA ASP A 46 12.37 -35.42 13.88
C ASP A 46 13.05 -34.05 13.95
N PHE A 47 14.36 -33.99 14.20
CA PHE A 47 15.09 -32.72 14.19
C PHE A 47 15.21 -32.11 12.79
N ALA A 48 15.42 -32.95 11.76
CA ALA A 48 15.39 -32.48 10.38
C ALA A 48 13.99 -32.00 10.01
N ALA A 49 12.96 -32.78 10.37
CA ALA A 49 11.56 -32.39 10.15
C ALA A 49 11.20 -31.06 10.84
N LEU A 50 11.74 -30.81 12.03
CA LEU A 50 11.56 -29.55 12.75
C LEU A 50 12.18 -28.37 12.00
N VAL A 51 13.42 -28.49 11.51
CA VAL A 51 14.09 -27.43 10.73
C VAL A 51 13.34 -27.17 9.44
N THR A 52 12.93 -28.21 8.73
CA THR A 52 12.10 -28.10 7.52
C THR A 52 10.77 -27.41 7.81
N GLY A 53 10.13 -27.72 8.94
CA GLY A 53 8.90 -27.07 9.39
C GLY A 53 9.09 -25.57 9.66
N ILE A 54 10.19 -25.17 10.32
CA ILE A 54 10.53 -23.76 10.55
C ILE A 54 10.77 -23.05 9.22
N ASN A 55 11.50 -23.66 8.29
CA ASN A 55 11.74 -23.10 6.97
C ASN A 55 10.42 -22.86 6.21
N GLY A 56 9.51 -23.84 6.23
CA GLY A 56 8.18 -23.69 5.61
C GLY A 56 7.33 -22.61 6.27
N MET A 57 7.40 -22.46 7.59
CA MET A 57 6.75 -21.35 8.30
C MET A 57 7.31 -19.99 7.85
N LEU A 58 8.64 -19.86 7.72
CA LEU A 58 9.28 -18.64 7.25
C LEU A 58 8.91 -18.32 5.80
N ASP A 59 8.83 -19.32 4.92
CA ASP A 59 8.39 -19.14 3.53
C ASP A 59 6.94 -18.63 3.46
N ALA A 60 6.04 -19.20 4.27
CA ALA A 60 4.64 -18.79 4.33
C ALA A 60 4.47 -17.34 4.82
N ILE A 61 5.36 -16.88 5.72
CA ILE A 61 5.36 -15.49 6.22
C ILE A 61 6.01 -14.54 5.20
N LEU A 62 7.13 -14.95 4.60
CA LEU A 62 7.95 -14.07 3.76
C LEU A 62 7.28 -13.77 2.42
N LEU A 63 6.61 -14.75 1.80
CA LEU A 63 6.01 -14.58 0.47
C LEU A 63 5.01 -13.39 0.42
N PRO A 64 4.04 -13.27 1.35
CA PRO A 64 3.15 -12.12 1.37
C PRO A 64 3.81 -10.78 1.70
N ILE A 65 4.84 -10.78 2.54
CA ILE A 65 5.56 -9.56 2.92
C ILE A 65 6.33 -9.01 1.70
N VAL A 66 7.01 -9.88 0.96
CA VAL A 66 7.77 -9.47 -0.24
C VAL A 66 6.83 -8.91 -1.30
N GLU A 67 5.69 -9.56 -1.56
CA GLU A 67 4.73 -9.05 -2.54
C GLU A 67 4.07 -7.74 -2.10
N GLY A 68 3.76 -7.59 -0.81
CA GLY A 68 3.28 -6.33 -0.25
C GLY A 68 4.29 -5.19 -0.44
N ASN A 69 5.57 -5.45 -0.13
CA ASN A 69 6.64 -4.47 -0.33
C ASN A 69 6.81 -4.09 -1.81
N ARG A 70 6.74 -5.05 -2.73
CA ARG A 70 6.79 -4.76 -4.18
C ARG A 70 5.74 -3.73 -4.60
N VAL A 71 4.50 -3.91 -4.14
CA VAL A 71 3.40 -2.98 -4.48
C VAL A 71 3.58 -1.64 -3.78
N LEU A 72 4.03 -1.62 -2.51
CA LEU A 72 4.31 -0.37 -1.80
C LEU A 72 5.46 0.43 -2.45
N ASP A 73 6.49 -0.25 -2.96
CA ASP A 73 7.58 0.39 -3.70
C ASP A 73 7.07 1.06 -4.98
N LEU A 74 6.19 0.40 -5.73
CA LEU A 74 5.55 0.98 -6.92
C LEU A 74 4.72 2.22 -6.56
N VAL A 75 3.87 2.10 -5.53
CA VAL A 75 3.06 3.22 -5.02
C VAL A 75 3.95 4.39 -4.59
N SER A 76 5.11 4.12 -3.99
CA SER A 76 6.06 5.17 -3.56
C SER A 76 6.60 6.00 -4.73
N THR A 77 6.65 5.42 -5.93
CA THR A 77 7.05 6.09 -7.17
C THR A 77 5.88 6.67 -7.96
N GLY A 78 4.65 6.53 -7.44
CA GLY A 78 3.42 6.98 -8.10
C GLY A 78 2.85 6.00 -9.13
N ASP A 79 3.47 4.83 -9.31
CA ASP A 79 2.86 3.76 -10.09
C ASP A 79 1.77 3.09 -9.27
N LEU A 80 0.53 3.38 -9.65
CA LEU A 80 -0.63 2.83 -8.98
C LEU A 80 -1.20 1.63 -9.71
N MET A 81 -0.62 1.12 -10.82
CA MET A 81 -1.27 0.12 -11.70
C MET A 81 -1.27 -1.32 -11.15
N GLU A 82 -0.39 -1.60 -10.21
CA GLU A 82 -0.22 -2.94 -9.65
C GLU A 82 -0.98 -3.11 -8.32
N ARG A 83 -1.25 -4.37 -7.98
CA ARG A 83 -1.93 -4.80 -6.75
C ARG A 83 -1.27 -6.06 -6.20
N VAL A 84 -1.53 -6.36 -4.92
CA VAL A 84 -1.16 -7.65 -4.33
C VAL A 84 -2.16 -8.70 -4.81
N GLU A 85 -1.76 -9.55 -5.74
CA GLU A 85 -2.66 -10.54 -6.38
C GLU A 85 -2.52 -11.96 -5.82
N ILE A 86 -1.40 -12.28 -5.18
CA ILE A 86 -1.17 -13.61 -4.59
C ILE A 86 -2.29 -14.00 -3.62
N HIS A 87 -2.51 -15.31 -3.49
CA HIS A 87 -3.47 -15.84 -2.53
C HIS A 87 -2.94 -15.66 -1.11
N CYS A 88 -3.76 -15.06 -0.25
CA CYS A 88 -3.44 -14.84 1.16
C CYS A 88 -4.65 -15.22 2.03
N ASP A 89 -4.36 -15.82 3.18
CA ASP A 89 -5.34 -16.18 4.20
C ASP A 89 -5.08 -15.43 5.51
N GLY A 90 -6.09 -15.41 6.38
CA GLY A 90 -5.99 -14.84 7.73
C GLY A 90 -5.40 -13.43 7.73
N ASP A 91 -4.32 -13.26 8.49
CA ASP A 91 -3.66 -11.96 8.69
C ASP A 91 -3.00 -11.41 7.43
N HIS A 92 -2.46 -12.30 6.59
CA HIS A 92 -1.89 -11.89 5.31
C HIS A 92 -2.98 -11.39 4.35
N ARG A 93 -4.20 -11.93 4.43
CA ARG A 93 -5.33 -11.39 3.66
C ARG A 93 -5.68 -9.97 4.11
N ARG A 94 -5.75 -9.74 5.43
CA ARG A 94 -6.01 -8.40 5.98
C ARG A 94 -4.94 -7.38 5.54
N MET A 95 -3.68 -7.80 5.50
CA MET A 95 -2.58 -6.98 4.97
C MET A 95 -2.75 -6.68 3.47
N LYS A 96 -2.99 -7.72 2.65
CA LYS A 96 -3.28 -7.60 1.22
C LYS A 96 -4.43 -6.61 0.95
N ASP A 97 -5.54 -6.78 1.66
CA ASP A 97 -6.74 -5.95 1.47
C ASP A 97 -6.48 -4.49 1.86
N SER A 98 -5.69 -4.26 2.91
CA SER A 98 -5.31 -2.90 3.34
C SER A 98 -4.41 -2.20 2.32
N ILE A 99 -3.40 -2.90 1.77
CA ILE A 99 -2.52 -2.37 0.72
C ILE A 99 -3.33 -2.07 -0.54
N ASN A 100 -4.18 -3.00 -0.97
CA ASN A 100 -5.00 -2.83 -2.16
C ASN A 100 -6.01 -1.68 -2.01
N ALA A 101 -6.61 -1.50 -0.82
CA ALA A 101 -7.46 -0.35 -0.53
C ALA A 101 -6.69 0.97 -0.61
N LEU A 102 -5.44 1.02 -0.13
CA LEU A 102 -4.58 2.20 -0.28
C LEU A 102 -4.37 2.54 -1.76
N VAL A 103 -4.03 1.55 -2.59
CA VAL A 103 -3.87 1.72 -4.05
C VAL A 103 -5.16 2.27 -4.68
N ASP A 104 -6.32 1.68 -4.36
CA ASP A 104 -7.62 2.09 -4.89
C ASP A 104 -7.98 3.53 -4.52
N ASN A 105 -7.70 3.92 -3.29
CA ASN A 105 -7.95 5.28 -2.82
C ASN A 105 -7.10 6.29 -3.57
N LEU A 106 -5.81 6.01 -3.74
CA LEU A 106 -4.90 6.87 -4.50
C LEU A 106 -5.29 6.95 -5.98
N ARG A 107 -5.68 5.83 -6.61
CA ARG A 107 -6.21 5.83 -7.99
C ARG A 107 -7.45 6.68 -8.12
N THR A 108 -8.37 6.57 -7.17
CA THR A 108 -9.61 7.36 -7.16
C THR A 108 -9.30 8.86 -7.08
N SER A 109 -8.37 9.25 -6.21
CA SER A 109 -7.90 10.63 -6.11
C SER A 109 -7.22 11.12 -7.39
N ALA A 110 -6.36 10.32 -8.00
CA ALA A 110 -5.68 10.66 -9.26
C ALA A 110 -6.69 10.86 -10.41
N ASN A 111 -7.64 9.93 -10.56
CA ASN A 111 -8.71 10.04 -11.56
C ASN A 111 -9.59 11.27 -11.36
N LEU A 112 -9.86 11.62 -10.09
CA LEU A 112 -10.60 12.84 -9.79
C LEU A 112 -9.81 14.09 -10.17
N ALA A 113 -8.53 14.14 -9.84
CA ALA A 113 -7.66 15.25 -10.22
C ALA A 113 -7.60 15.42 -11.75
N ASP A 114 -7.55 14.32 -12.50
CA ASP A 114 -7.59 14.34 -13.96
C ASP A 114 -8.91 14.89 -14.52
N LYS A 115 -10.06 14.47 -13.96
CA LYS A 115 -11.36 15.04 -14.35
C LYS A 115 -11.44 16.54 -14.09
N ILE A 116 -10.94 16.99 -12.95
CA ILE A 116 -10.89 18.42 -12.60
C ILE A 116 -9.98 19.18 -13.57
N ALA A 117 -8.82 18.62 -13.89
CA ALA A 117 -7.89 19.22 -14.84
C ALA A 117 -8.50 19.35 -16.25
N ASN A 118 -9.35 18.39 -16.63
CA ASN A 118 -10.13 18.43 -17.88
C ASN A 118 -11.38 19.33 -17.81
N GLY A 119 -11.56 20.09 -16.72
CA GLY A 119 -12.64 21.07 -16.57
C GLY A 119 -13.97 20.48 -16.11
N ASP A 120 -14.05 19.18 -15.81
CA ASP A 120 -15.24 18.59 -15.21
C ASP A 120 -15.29 18.96 -13.73
N LEU A 121 -15.93 20.09 -13.45
CA LEU A 121 -16.22 20.55 -12.10
C LEU A 121 -17.56 20.03 -11.60
N THR A 122 -18.23 19.10 -12.28
CA THR A 122 -19.47 18.48 -11.78
C THR A 122 -19.19 17.28 -10.87
N VAL A 123 -17.95 16.79 -10.88
CA VAL A 123 -17.48 15.72 -10.02
C VAL A 123 -17.72 16.01 -8.54
N SER A 124 -18.15 14.98 -7.83
CA SER A 124 -18.26 15.01 -6.37
C SER A 124 -17.37 13.93 -5.79
N HIS A 125 -16.62 14.30 -4.76
CA HIS A 125 -15.80 13.38 -4.01
C HIS A 125 -16.28 13.33 -2.58
N LYS A 126 -16.50 12.12 -2.09
CA LYS A 126 -16.84 11.89 -0.69
C LYS A 126 -15.54 11.48 0.03
N PRO A 127 -15.03 12.29 0.97
CA PRO A 127 -13.89 11.91 1.78
C PRO A 127 -14.13 10.57 2.47
N LEU A 128 -13.09 9.75 2.56
CA LEU A 128 -13.15 8.40 3.13
C LEU A 128 -13.35 8.42 4.65
N SER A 129 -12.88 9.49 5.30
CA SER A 129 -13.07 9.75 6.72
C SER A 129 -12.86 11.23 7.03
N ASP A 130 -13.15 11.63 8.27
CA ASP A 130 -12.86 12.98 8.78
C ASP A 130 -11.35 13.31 8.80
N LYS A 131 -10.48 12.30 8.61
CA LYS A 131 -9.02 12.44 8.54
C LYS A 131 -8.47 12.26 7.13
N ASP A 132 -9.32 12.10 6.12
CA ASP A 132 -8.91 11.99 4.73
C ASP A 132 -8.41 13.34 4.18
N MET A 133 -7.15 13.65 4.46
CA MET A 133 -6.54 14.94 4.10
C MET A 133 -6.57 15.18 2.59
N LEU A 134 -6.30 14.14 1.79
CA LEU A 134 -6.27 14.22 0.33
C LEU A 134 -7.68 14.43 -0.23
N GLY A 135 -8.64 13.60 0.19
CA GLY A 135 -10.03 13.73 -0.26
C GLY A 135 -10.62 15.09 0.11
N GLN A 136 -10.38 15.57 1.34
CA GLN A 136 -10.82 16.91 1.75
C GLN A 136 -10.15 18.03 0.95
N ALA A 137 -8.87 17.89 0.59
CA ALA A 137 -8.18 18.88 -0.23
C ALA A 137 -8.77 18.94 -1.65
N LEU A 138 -9.08 17.79 -2.25
CA LEU A 138 -9.71 17.70 -3.56
C LEU A 138 -11.11 18.31 -3.56
N VAL A 139 -11.93 18.06 -2.53
CA VAL A 139 -13.25 18.70 -2.37
C VAL A 139 -13.12 20.22 -2.33
N ARG A 140 -12.25 20.76 -1.46
CA ARG A 140 -12.02 22.22 -1.37
C ARG A 140 -11.50 22.81 -2.69
N MET A 141 -10.69 22.05 -3.44
CA MET A 141 -10.18 22.47 -4.74
C MET A 141 -11.32 22.64 -5.74
N VAL A 142 -12.22 21.65 -5.85
CA VAL A 142 -13.39 21.71 -6.74
C VAL A 142 -14.29 22.89 -6.38
N ASP A 143 -14.59 23.08 -5.09
CA ASP A 143 -15.46 24.17 -4.65
C ASP A 143 -14.88 25.55 -4.99
N ARG A 144 -13.57 25.74 -4.83
CA ARG A 144 -12.89 26.97 -5.23
C ARG A 144 -12.92 27.18 -6.75
N LEU A 145 -12.69 26.13 -7.53
CA LEU A 145 -12.74 26.23 -8.99
C LEU A 145 -14.16 26.59 -9.48
N ARG A 146 -15.20 26.00 -8.87
CA ARG A 146 -16.59 26.36 -9.16
C ARG A 146 -16.89 27.82 -8.86
N ASP A 147 -16.43 28.34 -7.72
CA ASP A 147 -16.60 29.75 -7.35
C ASP A 147 -15.87 30.69 -8.34
N VAL A 148 -14.64 30.35 -8.72
CA VAL A 148 -13.86 31.13 -9.71
C VAL A 148 -14.57 31.16 -11.07
N VAL A 149 -15.04 30.02 -11.58
CA VAL A 149 -15.78 29.96 -12.84
C VAL A 149 -17.10 30.74 -12.75
N GLY A 150 -17.82 30.63 -11.63
CA GLY A 150 -19.04 31.39 -11.39
C GLY A 150 -18.82 32.90 -11.44
N LYS A 151 -17.76 33.39 -10.78
CA LYS A 151 -17.37 34.81 -10.81
C LYS A 151 -16.96 35.28 -12.21
N ALA A 152 -16.23 34.45 -12.96
CA ALA A 152 -15.84 34.77 -14.33
C ALA A 152 -17.06 34.91 -15.25
N ASN A 153 -18.05 34.01 -15.13
CA ASN A 153 -19.30 34.09 -15.88
C ASN A 153 -20.09 35.38 -15.53
N ALA A 154 -20.24 35.69 -14.24
CA ALA A 154 -20.91 36.92 -13.82
C ALA A 154 -20.21 38.19 -14.34
N ALA A 155 -18.87 38.20 -14.37
CA ALA A 155 -18.11 39.30 -14.95
C ALA A 155 -18.31 39.41 -16.47
N ALA A 156 -18.34 38.28 -17.19
CA ALA A 156 -18.61 38.25 -18.63
C ALA A 156 -20.03 38.77 -18.95
N ASP A 157 -21.02 38.38 -18.16
CA ASP A 157 -22.40 38.87 -18.30
C ASP A 157 -22.47 40.39 -18.08
N ASN A 158 -21.81 40.91 -17.04
CA ASN A 158 -21.74 42.36 -16.78
C ASN A 158 -21.08 43.13 -17.94
N VAL A 159 -19.99 42.60 -18.51
CA VAL A 159 -19.32 43.22 -19.67
C VAL A 159 -20.21 43.18 -20.91
N SER A 160 -20.93 42.08 -21.14
CA SER A 160 -21.87 41.93 -22.25
C SER A 160 -23.02 42.94 -22.15
N LEU A 161 -23.63 43.05 -20.97
CA LEU A 161 -24.70 44.01 -20.68
C LEU A 161 -24.21 45.45 -20.87
N GLY A 162 -23.06 45.81 -20.29
CA GLY A 162 -22.48 47.15 -20.44
C GLY A 162 -22.13 47.49 -21.90
N SER A 163 -21.71 46.50 -22.70
CA SER A 163 -21.44 46.69 -24.14
C SER A 163 -22.73 46.94 -24.94
N GLN A 164 -23.82 46.24 -24.61
CA GLN A 164 -25.12 46.45 -25.25
C GLN A 164 -25.69 47.82 -24.91
N GLU A 165 -25.64 48.24 -23.64
CA GLU A 165 -26.08 49.58 -23.21
C GLU A 165 -25.27 50.70 -23.85
N LEU A 166 -23.96 50.53 -24.00
CA LEU A 166 -23.11 51.51 -24.67
C LEU A 166 -23.44 51.62 -26.16
N SER A 167 -23.70 50.48 -26.82
CA SER A 167 -24.10 50.43 -28.23
C SER A 167 -25.41 51.17 -28.45
N THR A 168 -26.43 50.89 -27.63
CA THR A 168 -27.74 51.56 -27.76
C THR A 168 -27.63 53.06 -27.45
N SER A 169 -26.83 53.45 -26.46
CA SER A 169 -26.59 54.86 -26.15
C SER A 169 -25.87 55.58 -27.30
N SER A 170 -24.93 54.91 -27.97
CA SER A 170 -24.19 55.48 -29.10
C SER A 170 -25.08 55.68 -30.34
N GLU A 171 -26.02 54.75 -30.58
CA GLU A 171 -27.02 54.87 -31.65
C GLU A 171 -28.04 56.00 -31.38
N GLN A 172 -28.40 56.25 -30.13
CA GLN A 172 -29.33 57.34 -29.77
C GLN A 172 -28.71 58.74 -29.91
N VAL A 173 -27.38 58.84 -29.83
CA VAL A 173 -26.64 60.11 -29.86
C VAL A 173 -26.14 60.47 -31.26
N SER A 174 -26.12 59.52 -32.21
CA SER A 174 -25.80 59.75 -33.64
C SER A 174 -27.04 60.16 -34.44
#